data_AF-A0A154V9R6-F1
#
_entry.id   AF-A0A154V9R6-F1
#
_cell.length_a   1.000
_cell.length_b   1.000
_cell.length_c   1.000
_cell.angle_alpha   90.00
_cell.angle_beta   90.00
_cell.angle_gamma   90.00
#
_symmetry.space_group_name_H-M   'P 1'
#
loop_
_entity.id
_entity.type
_entity.pdbx_description
1 polymer ?
#
loop_
_entity_poly.entity_id
_entity_poly.type
_entity_poly.pdbx_seq_one_letter_code
_entity_poly.pdbx_strand_id
1 'polypeptide(L)'
;MVATASLSVAFMLVDNYCTPISGAACAAWRGFSWETVLAGSLGLAGGLLVITATRWQIRAQKEAEINRQLHKVEVLYKQLADGCDELERHVKIFRKSYRDQRDWTPNNNKQDLEKKKRYLGDANLSYLISDDLDLPNKLRRLAVNAHNGLNPMLRTTYPDDPAAGPVTTFETLESHIADCRKRLAELWEEKEEYKTYLRDR
;
A
#
# COMPACT_ATOMS: atom_id res chain seq x y z
N MET A 1 -24.93 23.87 10.15
CA MET A 1 -26.32 24.39 10.22
C MET A 1 -26.75 24.82 11.62
N VAL A 2 -26.31 24.15 12.71
CA VAL A 2 -26.70 24.55 14.08
C VAL A 2 -26.12 25.92 14.49
N ALA A 3 -24.88 26.23 14.11
CA ALA A 3 -24.23 27.49 14.48
C ALA A 3 -24.83 28.75 13.79
N THR A 4 -25.39 28.62 12.59
CA THR A 4 -26.03 29.74 11.89
C THR A 4 -27.39 30.06 12.48
N ALA A 5 -28.13 29.04 12.93
CA ALA A 5 -29.42 29.23 13.60
C ALA A 5 -29.25 29.93 14.96
N SER A 6 -28.24 29.54 15.75
CA SER A 6 -28.00 30.16 17.07
C SER A 6 -27.54 31.62 16.98
N LEU A 7 -26.72 31.97 15.98
CA LEU A 7 -26.30 33.35 15.75
C LEU A 7 -27.50 34.24 15.39
N SER A 8 -28.38 33.75 14.52
CA SER A 8 -29.59 34.47 14.09
C SER A 8 -30.52 34.77 15.26
N VAL A 9 -30.71 33.80 16.15
CA VAL A 9 -31.52 33.95 17.37
C VAL A 9 -30.90 34.95 18.34
N ALA A 10 -29.58 34.96 18.50
CA ALA A 10 -28.88 35.93 19.35
C ALA A 10 -29.03 37.38 18.82
N PHE A 11 -28.94 37.58 17.50
CA PHE A 11 -29.18 38.89 16.88
C PHE A 11 -30.62 39.37 17.08
N MET A 12 -31.61 38.49 16.93
CA MET A 12 -33.02 38.80 17.21
C MET A 12 -33.26 39.16 18.68
N LEU A 13 -32.57 38.50 19.62
CA LEU A 13 -32.69 38.81 21.05
C LEU A 13 -32.12 40.19 21.41
N VAL A 14 -30.97 40.57 20.82
CA VAL A 14 -30.38 41.91 21.03
C VAL A 14 -31.27 42.99 20.41
N ASP A 15 -31.81 42.74 19.23
CA ASP A 15 -32.70 43.70 18.57
C ASP A 15 -34.01 43.90 19.37
N ASN A 16 -34.55 42.82 19.93
CA ASN A 16 -35.72 42.86 20.82
C ASN A 16 -35.40 43.63 22.13
N TYR A 17 -34.23 43.43 22.73
CA TYR A 17 -33.79 44.18 23.92
C TYR A 17 -33.59 45.70 23.66
N CYS A 18 -33.23 46.08 22.43
CA CYS A 18 -33.08 47.48 22.03
C CYS A 18 -34.41 48.17 21.66
N THR A 19 -35.54 47.48 21.78
CA THR A 19 -36.91 48.02 21.68
C THR A 19 -37.59 47.77 23.04
N PRO A 20 -37.67 48.75 23.97
CA PRO A 20 -37.97 50.17 23.75
C PRO A 20 -36.87 51.17 24.17
N ILE A 21 -35.66 50.72 24.53
CA ILE A 21 -34.65 51.58 25.18
C ILE A 21 -33.81 52.34 24.13
N SER A 22 -34.02 53.66 24.04
CA SER A 22 -33.33 54.58 23.11
C SER A 22 -31.97 55.09 23.63
N GLY A 23 -31.12 54.19 24.13
CA GLY A 23 -29.75 54.55 24.47
C GLY A 23 -28.89 54.79 23.23
N ALA A 24 -27.88 55.66 23.33
CA ALA A 24 -26.94 55.94 22.23
C ALA A 24 -26.32 54.66 21.63
N ALA A 25 -26.12 53.62 22.45
CA ALA A 25 -25.65 52.31 22.03
C ALA A 25 -26.66 51.54 21.16
N CYS A 26 -27.97 51.60 21.45
CA CYS A 26 -28.99 50.93 20.62
C CYS A 26 -29.23 51.66 19.30
N ALA A 27 -29.10 53.00 19.29
CA ALA A 27 -29.13 53.78 18.05
C ALA A 27 -27.94 53.42 17.13
N ALA A 28 -26.74 53.28 17.71
CA ALA A 28 -25.55 52.83 16.98
C ALA A 28 -25.68 51.36 16.51
N TRP A 29 -26.26 50.48 17.33
CA TRP A 29 -26.50 49.08 16.96
C TRP A 29 -27.45 48.93 15.77
N ARG A 30 -28.58 49.66 15.77
CA ARG A 30 -29.53 49.68 14.65
C ARG A 30 -28.99 50.33 13.39
N GLY A 31 -28.10 51.31 13.54
CA GLY A 31 -27.42 51.96 12.41
C GLY A 31 -26.32 51.10 11.77
N PHE A 32 -25.95 49.98 12.39
CA PHE A 32 -24.89 49.11 11.91
C PHE A 32 -25.43 48.02 10.98
N SER A 33 -24.86 47.90 9.78
CA SER A 33 -25.28 46.92 8.76
C SER A 33 -24.77 45.50 9.05
N TRP A 34 -25.32 44.86 10.08
CA TRP A 34 -24.97 43.50 10.50
C TRP A 34 -25.10 42.46 9.38
N GLU A 35 -26.09 42.63 8.51
CA GLU A 35 -26.31 41.78 7.35
C GLU A 35 -25.09 41.74 6.41
N THR A 36 -24.46 42.90 6.16
CA THR A 36 -23.25 42.99 5.32
C THR A 36 -22.05 42.30 5.96
N VAL A 37 -21.88 42.43 7.28
CA VAL A 37 -20.79 41.78 8.03
C VAL A 37 -21.00 40.26 8.08
N LEU A 38 -22.24 39.82 8.29
CA LEU A 38 -22.60 38.40 8.28
C LEU A 38 -22.46 37.79 6.89
N ALA A 39 -22.91 38.48 5.84
CA ALA A 39 -22.72 38.05 4.47
C ALA A 39 -21.23 37.97 4.10
N GLY A 40 -20.42 38.95 4.50
CA GLY A 40 -18.98 38.96 4.29
C GLY A 40 -18.26 37.82 5.02
N SER A 41 -18.61 37.56 6.28
CA SER A 41 -18.01 36.47 7.07
C SER A 41 -18.44 35.09 6.59
N LEU A 42 -19.70 34.91 6.16
CA LEU A 42 -20.16 33.68 5.50
C LEU A 42 -19.45 33.47 4.16
N GLY A 43 -19.25 34.53 3.38
CA GLY A 43 -18.46 34.47 2.14
C GLY A 43 -17.02 34.03 2.39
N LEU A 44 -16.35 34.59 3.41
CA LEU A 44 -15.00 34.18 3.81
C LEU A 44 -14.96 32.74 4.33
N ALA A 45 -15.92 32.34 5.17
CA ALA A 45 -16.01 30.97 5.67
C ALA A 45 -16.25 29.97 4.54
N GLY A 46 -17.12 30.30 3.58
CA GLY A 46 -17.35 29.52 2.37
C GLY A 46 -16.09 29.40 1.52
N GLY A 47 -15.35 30.50 1.32
CA GLY A 47 -14.07 30.50 0.62
C GLY A 47 -13.01 29.62 1.30
N LEU A 48 -12.89 29.70 2.64
CA LEU A 48 -11.99 28.84 3.42
C LEU A 48 -12.37 27.35 3.33
N LEU A 49 -13.67 27.05 3.34
CA LEU A 49 -14.16 25.69 3.20
C LEU A 49 -13.79 25.14 1.82
N VAL A 50 -14.02 25.90 0.75
CA VAL A 50 -13.61 25.48 -0.61
C VAL A 50 -12.11 25.23 -0.66
N ILE A 51 -11.28 26.12 -0.12
CA ILE A 51 -9.81 25.95 -0.10
C ILE A 51 -9.41 24.67 0.65
N THR A 52 -10.01 24.40 1.80
CA THR A 52 -9.71 23.19 2.58
C THR A 52 -10.16 21.92 1.87
N ALA A 53 -11.36 21.92 1.27
CA ALA A 53 -11.88 20.82 0.47
C ALA A 53 -10.99 20.53 -0.74
N THR A 54 -10.59 21.56 -1.49
CA THR A 54 -9.68 21.41 -2.63
C THR A 54 -8.32 20.86 -2.20
N ARG A 55 -7.76 21.34 -1.09
CA ARG A 55 -6.51 20.79 -0.54
C ARG A 55 -6.63 19.31 -0.18
N TRP A 56 -7.76 18.90 0.40
CA TRP A 56 -8.02 17.50 0.72
C TRP A 56 -8.16 16.64 -0.53
N GLN A 57 -8.89 17.13 -1.54
CA GLN A 57 -9.05 16.45 -2.82
C GLN A 57 -7.70 16.27 -3.54
N ILE A 58 -6.85 17.30 -3.57
CA ILE A 58 -5.50 17.23 -4.16
C ILE A 58 -4.66 16.16 -3.45
N ARG A 59 -4.70 16.11 -2.11
CA ARG A 59 -3.98 15.08 -1.35
C ARG A 59 -4.47 13.67 -1.68
N ALA A 60 -5.79 13.48 -1.74
CA ALA A 60 -6.38 12.19 -2.09
C ALA A 60 -6.01 11.75 -3.53
N GLN A 61 -6.03 12.69 -4.48
CA GLN A 61 -5.62 12.42 -5.86
C GLN A 61 -4.13 12.07 -5.97
N LYS A 62 -3.26 12.80 -5.26
CA LYS A 62 -1.83 12.47 -5.18
C LYS A 62 -1.63 11.06 -4.63
N GLU A 63 -2.30 10.71 -3.54
CA GLU A 63 -2.14 9.38 -2.93
C GLU A 63 -2.67 8.25 -3.83
N ALA A 64 -3.77 8.47 -4.53
CA ALA A 64 -4.29 7.51 -5.52
C ALA A 64 -3.31 7.30 -6.69
N GLU A 65 -2.68 8.37 -7.18
CA GLU A 65 -1.70 8.30 -8.26
C GLU A 65 -0.43 7.56 -7.82
N ILE A 66 0.09 7.87 -6.63
CA ILE A 66 1.25 7.16 -6.05
C ILE A 66 0.96 5.67 -5.93
N ASN A 67 -0.23 5.32 -5.40
CA ASN A 67 -0.63 3.92 -5.26
C ASN A 67 -0.77 3.23 -6.62
N ARG A 68 -1.24 3.94 -7.65
CA ARG A 68 -1.35 3.40 -9.02
C ARG A 68 0.01 3.09 -9.63
N GLN A 69 0.98 4.00 -9.47
CA GLN A 69 2.35 3.81 -9.97
C GLN A 69 3.03 2.63 -9.28
N LEU A 70 2.84 2.48 -7.97
CA LEU A 70 3.44 1.40 -7.17
C LEU A 70 2.68 0.08 -7.23
N HIS A 71 1.46 0.06 -7.79
CA HIS A 71 0.58 -1.11 -7.78
C HIS A 71 1.24 -2.35 -8.41
N LYS A 72 1.93 -2.18 -9.53
CA LYS A 72 2.61 -3.29 -10.23
C LYS A 72 3.66 -3.94 -9.33
N VAL A 73 4.47 -3.12 -8.64
CA VAL A 73 5.51 -3.58 -7.71
C VAL A 73 4.89 -4.28 -6.50
N GLU A 74 3.76 -3.79 -5.99
CA GLU A 74 3.04 -4.45 -4.91
C GLU A 74 2.46 -5.80 -5.32
N VAL A 75 1.89 -5.91 -6.52
CA VAL A 75 1.39 -7.18 -7.05
C VAL A 75 2.54 -8.17 -7.23
N LEU A 76 3.68 -7.72 -7.79
CA LEU A 76 4.87 -8.57 -7.90
C LEU A 76 5.32 -9.05 -6.52
N TYR A 77 5.46 -8.13 -5.56
CA TYR A 77 5.88 -8.46 -4.20
C TYR A 77 4.98 -9.52 -3.58
N LYS A 78 3.65 -9.36 -3.67
CA LYS A 78 2.68 -10.35 -3.14
C LYS A 78 2.86 -11.72 -3.79
N GLN A 79 2.96 -11.77 -5.12
CA GLN A 79 3.15 -13.03 -5.84
C GLN A 79 4.44 -13.75 -5.43
N LEU A 80 5.56 -13.01 -5.32
CA LEU A 80 6.84 -13.58 -4.93
C LEU A 80 6.85 -14.00 -3.45
N ALA A 81 6.23 -13.21 -2.57
CA ALA A 81 6.09 -13.53 -1.15
C ALA A 81 5.26 -14.80 -0.93
N ASP A 82 4.10 -14.90 -1.58
CA ASP A 82 3.25 -16.09 -1.54
C ASP A 82 4.00 -17.32 -2.06
N GLY A 83 4.79 -17.14 -3.13
CA GLY A 83 5.65 -18.19 -3.67
C GLY A 83 6.71 -18.69 -2.69
N CYS A 84 7.37 -17.78 -1.97
CA CYS A 84 8.41 -18.13 -1.00
C CYS A 84 7.83 -18.78 0.27
N ASP A 85 6.66 -18.32 0.74
CA ASP A 85 5.97 -18.95 1.87
C ASP A 85 5.44 -20.34 1.52
N GLU A 86 4.91 -20.52 0.32
CA GLU A 86 4.46 -21.83 -0.14
C GLU A 86 5.62 -22.81 -0.26
N LEU A 87 6.77 -22.37 -0.79
CA LEU A 87 7.97 -23.19 -0.86
C LEU A 87 8.46 -23.58 0.54
N GLU A 88 8.43 -22.66 1.51
CA GLU A 88 8.79 -22.98 2.89
C GLU A 88 7.86 -24.04 3.49
N ARG A 89 6.54 -23.95 3.25
CA ARG A 89 5.59 -24.99 3.67
C ARG A 89 5.95 -26.34 3.05
N HIS A 90 6.32 -26.37 1.78
CA HIS A 90 6.74 -27.59 1.11
C HIS A 90 8.00 -28.20 1.71
N VAL A 91 9.03 -27.39 1.94
CA VAL A 91 10.26 -27.86 2.58
C VAL A 91 9.96 -28.45 3.96
N LYS A 92 9.08 -27.80 4.75
CA LYS A 92 8.64 -28.32 6.06
C LYS A 92 7.90 -29.65 5.96
N ILE A 93 6.94 -29.77 5.04
CA ILE A 93 6.19 -31.02 4.80
C ILE A 93 7.15 -32.12 4.35
N PHE A 94 8.00 -31.84 3.36
CA PHE A 94 8.94 -32.79 2.80
C PHE A 94 9.94 -33.29 3.85
N ARG A 95 10.45 -32.39 4.70
CA ARG A 95 11.33 -32.75 5.83
C ARG A 95 10.64 -33.66 6.83
N LYS A 96 9.35 -33.41 7.11
CA LYS A 96 8.54 -34.25 8.00
C LYS A 96 8.29 -35.63 7.39
N SER A 97 7.82 -35.71 6.15
CA SER A 97 7.60 -36.98 5.44
C SER A 97 8.87 -37.81 5.32
N TYR A 98 10.02 -37.18 5.05
CA TYR A 98 11.30 -37.86 5.01
C TYR A 98 11.69 -38.44 6.38
N ARG A 99 11.53 -37.66 7.45
CA ARG A 99 11.79 -38.12 8.82
C ARG A 99 10.89 -39.31 9.21
N ASP A 100 9.63 -39.26 8.81
CA ASP A 100 8.62 -40.24 9.21
C ASP A 100 8.63 -41.51 8.32
N GLN A 101 9.48 -41.56 7.28
CA GLN A 101 9.56 -42.63 6.25
C GLN A 101 8.20 -43.04 5.64
N ARG A 102 7.19 -42.17 5.73
CA ARG A 102 5.81 -42.46 5.33
C ARG A 102 5.52 -41.82 3.97
N ASP A 103 5.02 -42.61 3.02
CA ASP A 103 4.50 -42.19 1.70
C ASP A 103 5.45 -41.42 0.76
N TRP A 104 6.77 -41.50 0.96
CA TRP A 104 7.73 -40.84 0.07
C TRP A 104 7.74 -41.49 -1.32
N THR A 105 7.22 -40.79 -2.33
CA THR A 105 7.35 -41.14 -3.74
C THR A 105 7.83 -39.92 -4.55
N PRO A 106 9.00 -39.97 -5.23
CA PRO A 106 9.57 -38.83 -5.97
C PRO A 106 8.62 -38.22 -7.02
N ASN A 107 7.79 -39.05 -7.64
CA ASN A 107 6.94 -38.66 -8.77
C ASN A 107 5.77 -37.75 -8.38
N ASN A 108 5.18 -37.94 -7.19
CA ASN A 108 4.06 -37.10 -6.73
C ASN A 108 4.55 -35.68 -6.40
N ASN A 109 5.75 -35.56 -5.83
CA ASN A 109 6.33 -34.27 -5.48
C ASN A 109 6.74 -33.47 -6.72
N LYS A 110 7.29 -34.13 -7.76
CA LYS A 110 7.68 -33.47 -9.02
C LYS A 110 6.48 -32.84 -9.75
N GLN A 111 5.34 -33.53 -9.81
CA GLN A 111 4.12 -32.96 -10.41
C GLN A 111 3.55 -31.80 -9.59
N ASP A 112 3.65 -31.86 -8.27
CA ASP A 112 3.15 -30.80 -7.38
C ASP A 112 4.01 -29.53 -7.52
N LEU A 113 5.32 -29.67 -7.68
CA LEU A 113 6.23 -28.56 -8.02
C LEU A 113 6.02 -27.99 -9.42
N GLU A 114 5.77 -28.83 -10.43
CA GLU A 114 5.46 -28.36 -11.79
C GLU A 114 4.12 -27.60 -11.85
N LYS A 115 3.11 -28.03 -11.10
CA LYS A 115 1.87 -27.25 -10.93
C LYS A 115 2.15 -25.92 -10.21
N LYS A 116 3.06 -25.90 -9.22
CA LYS A 116 3.41 -24.70 -8.44
C LYS A 116 4.33 -23.72 -9.14
N LYS A 117 5.13 -24.17 -10.10
CA LYS A 117 5.82 -23.30 -11.09
C LYS A 117 4.87 -22.34 -11.79
N ARG A 118 3.60 -22.73 -12.00
CA ARG A 118 2.57 -21.85 -12.59
C ARG A 118 2.12 -20.74 -11.65
N TYR A 119 2.32 -20.88 -10.34
CA TYR A 119 1.96 -19.88 -9.32
C TYR A 119 3.13 -18.94 -8.98
N LEU A 120 4.38 -19.37 -9.19
CA LEU A 120 5.61 -18.63 -8.88
C LEU A 120 5.95 -17.48 -9.86
N GLY A 121 4.93 -16.97 -10.56
CA GLY A 121 4.97 -15.69 -11.24
C GLY A 121 4.94 -15.82 -12.75
N ASP A 122 3.95 -15.16 -13.34
CA ASP A 122 3.93 -14.78 -14.74
C ASP A 122 5.19 -13.94 -15.00
N ALA A 123 6.22 -14.52 -15.62
CA ALA A 123 7.52 -13.90 -15.83
C ALA A 123 7.39 -12.48 -16.44
N ASN A 124 6.30 -12.26 -17.17
CA ASN A 124 5.87 -10.99 -17.73
C ASN A 124 5.81 -9.84 -16.72
N LEU A 125 5.42 -10.06 -15.46
CA LEU A 125 5.25 -8.94 -14.51
C LEU A 125 6.59 -8.29 -14.14
N SER A 126 7.67 -9.09 -14.06
CA SER A 126 9.02 -8.58 -13.78
C SER A 126 9.57 -7.75 -14.95
N TYR A 127 9.28 -8.16 -16.19
CA TYR A 127 9.63 -7.41 -17.40
C TYR A 127 8.80 -6.13 -17.55
N LEU A 128 7.50 -6.20 -17.24
CA LEU A 128 6.63 -5.02 -17.24
C LEU A 128 7.09 -3.95 -16.23
N ILE A 129 7.73 -4.37 -15.13
CA ILE A 129 8.33 -3.45 -14.15
C ILE A 129 9.70 -2.97 -14.62
N SER A 130 10.54 -3.82 -15.25
CA SER A 130 11.84 -3.40 -15.76
C SER A 130 11.74 -2.33 -16.85
N ASP A 131 10.69 -2.42 -17.66
CA ASP A 131 10.45 -1.54 -18.80
C ASP A 131 9.71 -0.25 -18.41
N ASP A 132 9.24 -0.16 -17.16
CA ASP A 132 8.53 1.01 -16.64
C ASP A 132 9.51 2.14 -16.30
N LEU A 133 9.67 3.08 -17.24
CA LEU A 133 10.58 4.22 -17.11
C LEU A 133 10.19 5.18 -15.99
N ASP A 134 8.94 5.15 -15.53
CA ASP A 134 8.46 6.00 -14.43
C ASP A 134 9.01 5.51 -13.08
N LEU A 135 9.48 4.26 -13.00
CA LEU A 135 10.07 3.70 -11.78
C LEU A 135 11.58 3.97 -11.68
N PRO A 136 12.11 4.17 -10.46
CA PRO A 136 13.54 4.29 -10.23
C PRO A 136 14.32 3.06 -10.73
N ASN A 137 15.50 3.30 -11.32
CA ASN A 137 16.38 2.22 -11.77
C ASN A 137 16.67 1.18 -10.66
N LYS A 138 16.82 1.63 -9.41
CA LYS A 138 17.07 0.75 -8.26
C LYS A 138 15.91 -0.20 -8.02
N LEU A 139 14.68 0.32 -7.95
CA LEU A 139 13.47 -0.47 -7.77
C LEU A 139 13.26 -1.48 -8.91
N ARG A 140 13.49 -1.07 -10.16
CA ARG A 140 13.42 -1.96 -11.34
C ARG A 140 14.42 -3.11 -11.26
N ARG A 141 15.68 -2.82 -10.91
CA ARG A 141 16.71 -3.84 -10.75
C ARG A 141 16.39 -4.80 -9.60
N LEU A 142 15.88 -4.27 -8.48
CA LEU A 142 15.47 -5.10 -7.34
C LEU A 142 14.30 -6.03 -7.70
N ALA A 143 13.32 -5.56 -8.46
CA ALA A 143 12.20 -6.39 -8.94
C ALA A 143 12.69 -7.57 -9.79
N VAL A 144 13.58 -7.30 -10.76
CA VAL A 144 14.20 -8.34 -11.59
C VAL A 144 15.07 -9.28 -10.76
N ASN A 145 15.86 -8.73 -9.82
CA ASN A 145 16.71 -9.52 -8.95
C ASN A 145 15.92 -10.44 -8.00
N ALA A 146 14.77 -9.97 -7.49
CA ALA A 146 13.89 -10.75 -6.65
C ALA A 146 13.24 -11.89 -7.45
N HIS A 147 12.75 -11.60 -8.66
CA HIS A 147 12.23 -12.63 -9.57
C HIS A 147 13.29 -13.66 -9.96
N ASN A 148 14.50 -13.22 -10.31
CA ASN A 148 15.60 -14.12 -10.66
C ASN A 148 16.09 -14.96 -9.47
N GLY A 149 15.96 -14.47 -8.23
CA GLY A 149 16.27 -15.23 -7.02
C GLY A 149 15.39 -16.46 -6.82
N LEU A 150 14.20 -16.48 -7.44
CA LEU A 150 13.27 -17.62 -7.41
C LEU A 150 13.58 -18.67 -8.50
N ASN A 151 14.28 -18.31 -9.57
CA ASN A 151 14.61 -19.24 -10.66
C ASN A 151 15.43 -20.47 -10.21
N PRO A 152 16.45 -20.35 -9.33
CA PRO A 152 17.18 -21.50 -8.81
C PRO A 152 16.27 -22.50 -8.09
N MET A 153 15.25 -22.01 -7.36
CA MET A 153 14.29 -22.84 -6.65
C MET A 153 13.41 -23.66 -7.58
N LEU A 154 13.01 -23.07 -8.71
CA LEU A 154 12.23 -23.77 -9.74
C LEU A 154 13.06 -24.85 -10.45
N ARG A 155 14.39 -24.69 -10.46
CA ARG A 155 15.32 -25.59 -11.12
C ARG A 155 15.91 -26.64 -10.18
N THR A 156 15.74 -26.50 -8.86
CA THR A 156 16.22 -27.51 -7.91
C THR A 156 15.38 -28.77 -8.08
N THR A 157 15.88 -29.70 -8.90
CA THR A 157 15.31 -31.04 -9.03
C THR A 157 15.65 -31.84 -7.79
N TYR A 158 14.63 -32.43 -7.17
CA TYR A 158 14.85 -33.43 -6.13
C TYR A 158 15.69 -34.56 -6.75
N PRO A 159 16.75 -35.01 -6.07
CA PRO A 159 17.51 -36.13 -6.57
C PRO A 159 16.57 -37.34 -6.72
N ASP A 160 16.53 -37.91 -7.92
CA ASP A 160 15.81 -39.16 -8.20
C ASP A 160 16.47 -40.34 -7.44
N ASP A 161 17.73 -40.17 -7.02
CA ASP A 161 18.50 -41.13 -6.25
C ASP A 161 18.40 -40.84 -4.74
N PRO A 162 17.75 -41.70 -3.94
CA PRO A 162 17.71 -41.58 -2.48
C PRO A 162 19.10 -41.63 -1.81
N ALA A 163 20.14 -42.12 -2.52
CA ALA A 163 21.52 -42.16 -2.04
C ALA A 163 22.28 -40.83 -2.18
N ALA A 164 21.79 -39.88 -3.00
CA ALA A 164 22.43 -38.57 -3.20
C ALA A 164 22.31 -37.62 -1.98
N GLY A 165 21.63 -38.05 -0.92
CA GLY A 165 21.59 -37.35 0.35
C GLY A 165 20.53 -36.24 0.38
N PRO A 166 19.44 -36.42 1.15
CA PRO A 166 18.40 -35.39 1.28
C PRO A 166 18.90 -34.11 1.95
N VAL A 167 19.94 -34.22 2.79
CA VAL A 167 20.48 -33.13 3.61
C VAL A 167 20.98 -31.97 2.76
N THR A 168 21.73 -32.24 1.70
CA THR A 168 22.25 -31.19 0.79
C THR A 168 21.13 -30.49 0.03
N THR A 169 20.06 -31.22 -0.31
CA THR A 169 18.88 -30.66 -0.98
C THR A 169 18.09 -29.75 -0.04
N PHE A 170 17.92 -30.13 1.23
CA PHE A 170 17.25 -29.30 2.23
C PHE A 170 18.01 -28.01 2.53
N GLU A 171 19.31 -28.09 2.76
CA GLU A 171 20.15 -26.91 3.05
C GLU A 171 20.16 -25.94 1.86
N THR A 172 20.21 -26.46 0.63
CA THR A 172 20.14 -25.64 -0.58
C THR A 172 18.80 -24.94 -0.71
N LEU A 173 17.68 -25.64 -0.48
CA LEU A 173 16.34 -25.05 -0.52
C LEU A 173 16.13 -24.01 0.58
N GLU A 174 16.60 -24.27 1.81
CA GLU A 174 16.54 -23.32 2.91
C GLU A 174 17.39 -22.08 2.64
N SER A 175 18.59 -22.25 2.08
CA SER A 175 19.44 -21.14 1.64
C SER A 175 18.75 -20.30 0.57
N HIS A 176 18.11 -20.92 -0.42
CA HIS A 176 17.34 -20.19 -1.41
C HIS A 176 16.16 -19.44 -0.77
N ILE A 177 15.40 -20.06 0.14
CA ILE A 177 14.26 -19.40 0.81
C ILE A 177 14.73 -18.15 1.57
N ALA A 178 15.87 -18.26 2.27
CA ALA A 178 16.48 -17.13 2.96
C ALA A 178 16.89 -16.01 1.98
N ASP A 179 17.50 -16.36 0.84
CA ASP A 179 17.87 -15.38 -0.19
C ASP A 179 16.63 -14.71 -0.82
N CYS A 180 15.55 -15.45 -1.08
CA CYS A 180 14.29 -14.87 -1.53
C CYS A 180 13.75 -13.84 -0.53
N ARG A 181 13.64 -14.22 0.75
CA ARG A 181 13.12 -13.33 1.80
C ARG A 181 13.94 -12.06 1.93
N LYS A 182 15.27 -12.18 1.85
CA LYS A 182 16.17 -11.03 1.86
C LYS A 182 15.89 -10.09 0.69
N ARG A 183 15.81 -10.61 -0.54
CA ARG A 183 15.53 -9.81 -1.75
C ARG A 183 14.15 -9.17 -1.71
N LEU A 184 13.15 -9.85 -1.15
CA LEU A 184 11.81 -9.29 -0.95
C LEU A 184 11.80 -8.15 0.07
N ALA A 185 12.57 -8.28 1.15
CA ALA A 185 12.73 -7.21 2.12
C ALA A 185 13.37 -5.97 1.49
N GLU A 186 14.45 -6.15 0.71
CA GLU A 186 15.11 -5.07 -0.03
C GLU A 186 14.17 -4.38 -1.02
N LEU A 187 13.38 -5.17 -1.77
CA LEU A 187 12.38 -4.64 -2.71
C LEU A 187 11.28 -3.85 -1.99
N TRP A 188 10.82 -4.33 -0.84
CA TRP A 188 9.79 -3.67 -0.04
C TRP A 188 10.28 -2.36 0.57
N GLU A 189 11.50 -2.36 1.13
CA GLU A 189 12.14 -1.19 1.70
C GLU A 189 12.29 -0.08 0.65
N GLU A 190 12.84 -0.41 -0.53
CA GLU A 190 12.98 0.54 -1.63
C GLU A 190 11.62 1.10 -2.08
N LYS A 191 10.59 0.25 -2.13
CA LYS A 191 9.24 0.66 -2.52
C LYS A 191 8.63 1.64 -1.50
N GLU A 192 8.83 1.43 -0.20
CA GLU A 192 8.36 2.36 0.83
C GLU A 192 9.19 3.66 0.90
N GLU A 193 10.50 3.59 0.63
CA GLU A 193 11.37 4.77 0.48
C GLU A 193 10.89 5.63 -0.70
N TYR A 194 10.66 5.02 -1.86
CA TYR A 194 10.17 5.73 -3.04
C TYR A 194 8.76 6.28 -2.86
N LYS A 195 7.88 5.55 -2.17
CA LYS A 195 6.54 6.05 -1.79
C LYS A 195 6.62 7.31 -0.93
N THR A 196 7.56 7.35 0.01
CA THR A 196 7.80 8.51 0.88
C THR A 196 8.32 9.69 0.06
N TYR A 197 9.29 9.45 -0.82
CA TYR A 197 9.79 10.45 -1.77
C TYR A 197 8.68 11.07 -2.63
N LEU A 198 7.77 10.24 -3.18
CA LEU A 198 6.65 10.73 -3.98
C LEU A 198 5.63 11.55 -3.18
N ARG A 199 5.46 11.25 -1.89
CA ARG A 199 4.57 11.99 -1.00
C ARG A 199 5.09 13.39 -0.68
N ASP A 200 6.41 13.53 -0.56
CA ASP A 200 7.06 14.78 -0.18
C ASP A 200 7.27 15.75 -1.37
N ARG A 201 6.99 15.30 -2.60
CA ARG A 201 7.04 16.08 -3.84
C ARG A 201 5.71 16.79 -4.16
#